data_AF-A0A4R4YGB4-F1
#
_entry.id   AF-A0A4R4YGB4-F1
#
_cell.length_a   1.000
_cell.length_b   1.000
_cell.length_c   1.000
_cell.angle_alpha   90.00
_cell.angle_beta   90.00
_cell.angle_gamma   90.00
#
_symmetry.space_group_name_H-M   'P 1'
#
loop_
_entity.id
_entity.type
_entity.pdbx_description
1 polymer ?
#
loop_
_entity_poly.entity_id
_entity_poly.type
_entity_poly.pdbx_seq_one_letter_code
_entity_poly.pdbx_strand_id
1 'polypeptide(L)'
;MASVTELIGQSVWDSNGVWVGFVVDIRVIKHKGELQQSHTVYGLVVSSRRAPLLLGLTRDREDRASWFSRTLARVVYAGCTFVPWSSVADYEDGEVHIDVLRKELNRV
;
A
#
# COMPACT_ATOMS: atom_id res chain seq x y z
N MET A 1 -6.03 -12.91 13.62
CA MET A 1 -6.10 -12.52 12.20
C MET A 1 -6.02 -11.00 12.17
N ALA A 2 -4.87 -10.44 11.79
CA ALA A 2 -4.70 -8.99 11.72
C ALA A 2 -5.66 -8.41 10.69
N SER A 3 -6.35 -7.31 11.02
CA SER A 3 -7.19 -6.63 10.05
C SER A 3 -6.29 -6.03 8.96
N VAL A 4 -6.72 -6.03 7.69
CA VAL A 4 -5.90 -5.50 6.58
C VAL A 4 -5.43 -4.06 6.87
N THR A 5 -6.24 -3.27 7.58
CA THR A 5 -5.89 -1.92 8.03
C THR A 5 -4.72 -1.85 9.03
N GLU A 6 -4.44 -2.92 9.77
CA GLU A 6 -3.30 -3.03 10.69
C GLU A 6 -1.96 -3.25 9.98
N LEU A 7 -1.98 -3.51 8.66
CA LEU A 7 -0.76 -3.63 7.86
C LEU A 7 -0.04 -2.29 7.69
N ILE A 8 -0.74 -1.17 7.86
CA ILE A 8 -0.16 0.16 7.71
C ILE A 8 0.90 0.39 8.80
N GLY A 9 2.10 0.76 8.37
CA GLY A 9 3.25 0.98 9.25
C GLY A 9 4.11 -0.26 9.49
N GLN A 10 3.69 -1.43 9.02
CA GLN A 10 4.48 -2.66 9.09
C GLN A 10 5.66 -2.64 8.12
N SER A 11 6.74 -3.32 8.48
CA SER A 11 7.93 -3.47 7.65
C SER A 11 7.67 -4.49 6.55
N VAL A 12 8.13 -4.21 5.33
CA VAL A 12 8.02 -5.13 4.19
C VAL A 12 9.39 -5.69 3.86
N TRP A 13 9.47 -7.02 3.75
CA TRP A 13 10.70 -7.77 3.48
C TRP A 13 10.50 -8.63 2.23
N ASP A 14 11.49 -8.67 1.35
CA ASP A 14 11.47 -9.57 0.20
C ASP A 14 11.90 -10.99 0.56
N SER A 15 11.75 -11.92 -0.39
CA SER A 15 12.07 -13.34 -0.20
C SER A 15 13.55 -13.64 0.08
N ASN A 16 14.44 -12.65 -0.10
CA ASN A 16 15.85 -12.75 0.30
C ASN A 16 16.12 -12.11 1.68
N GLY A 17 15.08 -11.67 2.40
CA GLY A 17 15.20 -10.94 3.65
C GLY A 17 15.71 -9.50 3.46
N VAL A 18 15.62 -8.93 2.25
CA VAL A 18 15.99 -7.54 2.01
C VAL A 18 14.82 -6.64 2.38
N TRP A 19 15.11 -5.64 3.20
CA TRP A 19 14.13 -4.64 3.57
C TRP A 19 13.70 -3.77 2.36
N VAL A 20 12.38 -3.74 2.11
CA VAL A 20 11.74 -3.02 1.00
C VAL A 20 11.26 -1.65 1.46
N GLY A 21 10.66 -1.56 2.65
CA GLY A 21 10.11 -0.31 3.18
C GLY A 21 9.06 -0.54 4.27
N PHE A 22 8.23 0.47 4.51
CA PHE A 22 7.04 0.39 5.35
C PHE A 22 5.78 0.48 4.49
N VAL A 23 4.74 -0.27 4.85
CA VAL A 23 3.42 -0.10 4.24
C VAL A 23 2.87 1.28 4.62
N VAL A 24 2.64 2.13 3.63
CA VAL A 24 2.11 3.50 3.84
C VAL A 24 0.65 3.64 3.42
N ASP A 25 0.18 2.77 2.55
CA ASP A 25 -1.20 2.81 2.02
C ASP A 25 -1.61 1.43 1.48
N ILE A 26 -2.92 1.18 1.42
CA ILE A 26 -3.51 -0.08 0.97
C ILE A 26 -4.53 0.23 -0.10
N ARG A 27 -4.28 -0.27 -1.31
CA ARG A 27 -5.20 -0.12 -2.43
C ARG A 27 -6.25 -1.22 -2.35
N VAL A 28 -7.50 -0.83 -2.20
CA VAL A 28 -8.66 -1.72 -2.25
C VAL A 28 -9.54 -1.39 -3.44
N ILE A 29 -10.09 -2.40 -4.10
CA ILE A 29 -11.12 -2.22 -5.12
C ILE A 29 -12.47 -2.24 -4.41
N LYS A 30 -13.20 -1.13 -4.50
CA LYS A 30 -14.60 -1.07 -4.07
C LYS A 30 -15.48 -1.56 -5.20
N HIS A 31 -16.15 -2.69 -5.01
CA HIS A 31 -17.21 -3.12 -5.91
C HIS A 31 -18.45 -2.25 -5.66
N LYS A 32 -18.82 -1.41 -6.64
CA LYS A 32 -20.06 -0.63 -6.63
C LYS A 32 -21.21 -1.58 -7.01
N GLY A 33 -21.75 -2.26 -6.01
CA GLY A 33 -22.88 -3.16 -6.18
C GLY A 33 -22.83 -4.26 -5.14
N GLU A 34 -23.88 -4.32 -4.35
CA GLU A 34 -24.13 -5.27 -3.27
C GLU A 34 -23.56 -4.95 -1.88
N LEU A 35 -24.50 -5.09 -0.96
CA LEU A 35 -24.51 -4.71 0.42
C LEU A 35 -23.77 -5.77 1.24
N GLN A 36 -22.49 -6.04 0.94
CA GLN A 36 -21.66 -6.93 1.76
C GLN A 36 -20.16 -6.79 1.43
N GLN A 37 -19.47 -6.01 2.26
CA GLN A 37 -18.18 -6.26 2.92
C GLN A 37 -16.94 -6.80 2.15
N SER A 38 -16.99 -7.09 0.85
CA SER A 38 -15.84 -7.63 0.11
C SER A 38 -14.98 -6.49 -0.47
N HIS A 39 -14.23 -5.83 0.40
CA HIS A 39 -13.11 -5.01 -0.04
C HIS A 39 -11.97 -5.94 -0.46
N THR A 40 -11.85 -6.22 -1.77
CA THR A 40 -10.70 -6.98 -2.27
C THR A 40 -9.46 -6.10 -2.25
N VAL A 41 -8.44 -6.54 -1.51
CA VAL A 41 -7.14 -5.86 -1.47
C VAL A 41 -6.45 -6.08 -2.79
N TYR A 42 -6.14 -4.98 -3.48
CA TYR A 42 -5.46 -4.98 -4.75
C TYR A 42 -3.93 -4.99 -4.57
N GLY A 43 -3.44 -4.29 -3.55
CA GLY A 43 -2.03 -4.27 -3.24
C GLY A 43 -1.65 -3.22 -2.21
N LEU A 44 -0.41 -3.30 -1.78
CA LEU A 44 0.20 -2.43 -0.79
C LEU A 44 1.04 -1.37 -1.49
N VAL A 45 1.10 -0.18 -0.90
CA VAL A 45 2.07 0.85 -1.28
C VAL A 45 3.10 0.91 -0.18
N VAL A 46 4.36 0.74 -0.57
CA VAL A 46 5.50 0.59 0.34
C VAL A 46 6.46 1.74 0.13
N SER A 47 6.84 2.43 1.20
CA SER A 47 7.80 3.54 1.14
C SER A 47 9.05 3.22 1.95
N SER A 48 10.21 3.61 1.44
CA SER A 48 11.46 3.58 2.21
C SER A 48 11.49 4.62 3.34
N ARG A 49 10.52 5.54 3.39
CA ARG A 49 10.39 6.52 4.47
C ARG A 49 9.15 6.21 5.29
N ARG A 50 9.32 6.14 6.61
CA ARG A 50 8.24 6.01 7.59
C ARG A 50 7.48 7.35 7.69
N ALA A 51 6.72 7.69 6.66
CA ALA A 51 5.94 8.93 6.63
C ALA A 51 4.46 8.62 6.92
N PRO A 52 3.91 9.02 8.08
CA PRO A 52 2.54 8.70 8.49
C PRO A 52 1.47 9.65 7.88
N LEU A 53 1.81 10.46 6.88
CA LEU A 53 1.17 11.78 6.72
C LEU A 53 0.04 11.90 5.69
N LEU A 54 -0.33 10.86 4.94
CA LEU A 54 -1.34 11.00 3.87
C LEU A 54 -2.60 10.13 4.00
N LEU A 55 -2.86 9.52 5.16
CA LEU A 55 -4.03 8.67 5.42
C LEU A 55 -5.41 9.33 5.20
N GLY A 56 -5.44 10.65 4.93
CA GLY A 56 -6.67 11.40 4.64
C GLY A 56 -6.75 12.06 3.26
N LEU A 57 -5.66 12.14 2.48
CA LEU A 57 -5.64 12.97 1.27
C LEU A 57 -6.03 12.23 -0.02
N THR A 58 -6.03 10.89 -0.01
CA THR A 58 -6.37 10.06 -1.18
C THR A 58 -7.70 9.31 -1.03
N ARG A 59 -8.34 9.42 0.14
CA ARG A 59 -9.64 8.77 0.42
C ARG A 59 -10.79 9.42 -0.36
N ASP A 60 -10.61 10.67 -0.79
CA ASP A 60 -11.53 11.39 -1.66
C ASP A 60 -11.27 11.08 -3.14
N ARG A 61 -11.81 9.95 -3.58
CA ARG A 61 -12.01 9.64 -5.01
C ARG A 61 -13.43 10.07 -5.44
N GLU A 62 -13.96 11.14 -4.85
CA GLU A 62 -15.15 11.85 -5.33
C GLU A 62 -14.71 13.23 -5.85
N ASP A 63 -14.28 13.23 -7.12
CA ASP A 63 -14.38 14.33 -8.10
C ASP A 63 -13.98 15.77 -7.72
N ARG A 64 -13.27 16.00 -6.60
CA ARG A 64 -12.77 17.33 -6.20
C ARG A 64 -11.31 17.36 -5.75
N ALA A 65 -10.52 16.38 -6.16
CA ALA A 65 -9.07 16.41 -5.98
C ALA A 65 -8.44 17.51 -6.86
N SER A 66 -8.34 18.73 -6.32
CA SER A 66 -7.63 19.87 -6.91
C SER A 66 -6.27 19.42 -7.45
N TRP A 67 -5.82 19.97 -8.59
CA TRP A 67 -4.56 19.62 -9.27
C TRP A 67 -3.35 19.55 -8.31
N PHE A 68 -3.37 20.34 -7.23
CA PHE A 68 -2.41 20.31 -6.13
C PHE A 68 -2.37 18.97 -5.37
N SER A 69 -3.51 18.38 -5.01
CA SER A 69 -3.57 17.07 -4.34
C SER A 69 -3.04 15.93 -5.22
N ARG A 70 -3.33 15.99 -6.52
CA ARG A 70 -2.83 15.04 -7.54
C ARG A 70 -1.33 15.12 -7.73
N THR A 71 -0.77 16.33 -7.60
CA THR A 71 0.66 16.59 -7.73
C THR A 71 1.39 16.23 -6.43
N LEU A 72 0.80 16.55 -5.27
CA LEU A 72 1.33 16.18 -3.96
C LEU A 72 1.32 14.66 -3.77
N ALA A 73 0.24 13.97 -4.17
CA ALA A 73 0.20 12.52 -4.22
C ALA A 73 1.32 11.98 -5.12
N ARG A 74 1.52 12.54 -6.33
CA ARG A 74 2.63 12.14 -7.20
C ARG A 74 4.00 12.34 -6.56
N VAL A 75 4.22 13.44 -5.84
CA VAL A 75 5.50 13.75 -5.18
C VAL A 75 5.74 12.87 -3.96
N VAL A 76 4.69 12.54 -3.20
CA VAL A 76 4.81 11.71 -1.99
C VAL A 76 4.86 10.23 -2.32
N TYR A 77 4.15 9.80 -3.37
CA TYR A 77 4.27 8.45 -3.91
C TYR A 77 5.50 8.28 -4.82
N ALA A 78 6.17 9.35 -5.25
CA ALA A 78 7.39 9.24 -6.06
C ALA A 78 8.47 8.47 -5.29
N GLY A 79 8.77 7.26 -5.75
CA GLY A 79 9.72 6.37 -5.10
C GLY A 79 9.11 5.44 -4.05
N CYS A 80 7.79 5.46 -3.89
CA CYS A 80 7.08 4.34 -3.28
C CYS A 80 7.08 3.16 -4.25
N THR A 81 6.94 1.97 -3.70
CA THR A 81 6.96 0.70 -4.41
C THR A 81 5.58 0.10 -4.30
N PHE A 82 4.98 -0.26 -5.43
CA PHE A 82 3.70 -0.96 -5.44
C PHE A 82 3.94 -2.46 -5.33
N VAL A 83 3.35 -3.08 -4.32
CA VAL A 83 3.38 -4.53 -4.08
C VAL A 83 1.99 -5.08 -4.37
N PRO A 84 1.81 -5.93 -5.39
CA PRO A 84 0.52 -6.57 -5.63
C PRO A 84 0.19 -7.54 -4.49
N TRP A 85 -1.09 -7.62 -4.11
CA TRP A 85 -1.51 -8.50 -3.01
C TRP A 85 -1.17 -9.98 -3.27
N SER A 86 -1.14 -10.40 -4.53
CA SER A 86 -0.73 -11.74 -4.95
C SER A 86 0.73 -12.10 -4.63
N SER A 87 1.56 -11.10 -4.31
CA SER A 87 2.96 -11.32 -3.94
C SER A 87 3.19 -11.31 -2.43
N VAL A 88 2.16 -11.08 -1.61
CA VAL A 88 2.25 -11.13 -0.15
C VAL A 88 2.15 -12.60 0.27
N ALA A 89 3.22 -13.10 0.89
CA ALA A 89 3.32 -14.48 1.35
C ALA A 89 2.74 -14.63 2.76
N ASP A 90 3.12 -13.73 3.65
CA ASP A 90 2.65 -13.67 5.03
C ASP A 90 2.57 -12.22 5.53
N TYR A 91 1.92 -12.05 6.68
CA TYR A 91 1.90 -10.79 7.41
C TYR A 91 1.66 -11.07 8.90
N GLU A 92 2.74 -11.28 9.66
CA GLU A 92 2.70 -11.58 11.10
C GLU A 92 3.70 -10.70 11.86
N ASP A 93 3.44 -10.50 13.16
CA ASP A 93 4.34 -9.81 14.09
C ASP A 93 4.81 -8.39 13.68
N GLY A 94 4.01 -7.69 12.85
CA GLY A 94 4.33 -6.35 12.38
C GLY A 94 5.24 -6.31 11.15
N GLU A 95 5.41 -7.45 10.50
CA GLU A 95 6.18 -7.63 9.27
C GLU A 95 5.31 -8.23 8.17
N VAL A 96 5.61 -7.87 6.93
CA VAL A 96 4.97 -8.39 5.72
C VAL A 96 6.06 -8.96 4.84
N HIS A 97 6.04 -10.27 4.59
CA HIS A 97 6.99 -10.89 3.67
C HIS A 97 6.36 -11.07 2.29
N ILE A 98 7.16 -10.79 1.27
CA ILE A 98 6.74 -10.90 -0.13
C ILE A 98 7.61 -11.91 -0.86
N ASP A 99 7.01 -12.68 -1.77
CA ASP A 99 7.73 -13.72 -2.51
C ASP A 99 8.61 -13.17 -3.64
N VAL A 100 8.39 -11.91 -4.02
CA VAL A 100 9.08 -11.25 -5.14
C VAL A 100 10.24 -10.40 -4.67
N LEU A 101 11.27 -10.29 -5.51
CA LEU A 101 12.46 -9.50 -5.16
C LEU A 101 12.17 -8.01 -5.23
N ARG A 102 12.79 -7.22 -4.34
CA ARG A 102 12.64 -5.75 -4.34
C ARG A 102 12.87 -5.10 -5.72
N LYS A 103 13.80 -5.66 -6.50
CA LYS A 103 14.17 -5.17 -7.85
C LYS A 103 13.09 -5.43 -8.92
N GLU A 104 12.18 -6.37 -8.67
CA GLU A 104 11.10 -6.77 -9.58
C GLU A 104 9.83 -5.94 -9.35
N LEU A 105 9.81 -5.16 -8.28
CA LEU A 105 8.69 -4.30 -7.95
C LEU A 105 8.73 -2.98 -8.72
N ASN A 106 7.55 -2.55 -9.18
CA ASN A 106 7.41 -1.27 -9.86
C ASN A 106 7.44 -0.12 -8.86
N ARG A 107 8.26 0.89 -9.16
CA ARG A 107 8.24 2.19 -8.47
C ARG A 107 7.10 3.04 -9.03
N VAL A 108 6.37 3.71 -8.15
CA VAL A 108 5.26 4.62 -8.45
C VAL A 108 5.73 6.06 -8.45
#